data_AF-A0A3S3JRI4-F1
#
_entry.id   AF-A0A3S3JRI4-F1
#
_cell.length_a   1.000
_cell.length_b   1.000
_cell.length_c   1.000
_cell.angle_alpha   90.00
_cell.angle_beta   90.00
_cell.angle_gamma   90.00
#
_symmetry.space_group_name_H-M   'P 1'
#
loop_
_entity.id
_entity.type
_entity.pdbx_description
1 polymer ?
#
loop_
_entity_poly.entity_id
_entity_poly.type
_entity_poly.pdbx_seq_one_letter_code
_entity_poly.pdbx_strand_id
1 'polypeptide(L)'
;SMGGNDALGVSSVLDAPSRSVADALLRVAEIREQFCLEYRSTLDAVLAVKLPTAVCTIYDVRYANPEERRIAVTALSVLNDCITRAAAGRGVPVIDLRIICDEDADFANAIEPSEQGGGK
;
A
#
# COMPACT_ATOMS: atom_id res chain seq x y z
N SER A 1 -2.30 10.58 4.79
CA SER A 1 -2.27 9.60 3.70
C SER A 1 -3.13 8.41 4.11
N MET A 2 -3.99 7.89 3.25
CA MET A 2 -4.63 6.58 3.44
C MET A 2 -3.76 5.53 2.75
N GLY A 3 -3.54 4.39 3.40
CA GLY A 3 -2.67 3.33 2.90
C GLY A 3 -1.49 3.03 3.81
N GLY A 4 -0.66 4.00 4.17
CA GLY A 4 0.53 3.76 5.00
C GLY A 4 0.20 3.29 6.42
N ASN A 5 -0.77 3.95 7.08
CA ASN A 5 -1.19 3.59 8.44
C ASN A 5 -2.07 2.33 8.47
N ASP A 6 -2.82 2.06 7.40
CA ASP A 6 -3.63 0.85 7.27
C ASP A 6 -2.76 -0.37 6.94
N ALA A 7 -1.67 -0.16 6.18
CA ALA A 7 -0.64 -1.17 5.92
C ALA A 7 0.17 -1.54 7.19
N LEU A 8 0.35 -0.62 8.15
CA LEU A 8 0.97 -0.93 9.44
C LEU A 8 0.14 -1.93 10.26
N GLY A 9 -1.18 -1.95 10.08
CA GLY A 9 -2.05 -2.99 10.63
C GLY A 9 -1.85 -4.38 10.02
N VAL A 10 -1.18 -4.47 8.87
CA VAL A 10 -0.90 -5.74 8.16
C VAL A 10 0.37 -6.41 8.67
N SER A 11 1.33 -5.65 9.22
CA SER A 11 2.61 -6.20 9.69
C SER A 11 2.43 -7.27 10.77
N SER A 12 1.49 -7.07 11.70
CA SER A 12 1.19 -8.05 12.76
C SER A 12 0.51 -9.32 12.24
N VAL A 13 -0.18 -9.25 11.09
CA VAL A 13 -0.82 -10.41 10.45
C VAL A 13 0.19 -11.23 9.65
N LEU A 14 1.23 -10.59 9.12
CA LEU A 14 2.31 -11.26 8.37
C LEU A 14 3.20 -12.12 9.27
N ASP A 15 3.35 -11.75 10.54
CA ASP A 15 4.11 -12.54 11.52
C ASP A 15 3.29 -13.66 12.18
N ALA A 16 2.00 -13.78 11.84
CA ALA A 16 1.13 -14.79 12.45
C ALA A 16 1.44 -16.20 11.92
N PRO A 17 1.49 -17.23 12.79
CA PRO A 17 1.80 -18.60 12.37
C PRO A 17 0.75 -19.15 11.39
N SER A 18 1.19 -19.71 10.27
CA SER A 18 0.31 -20.34 9.26
C SER A 18 0.54 -21.85 9.18
N ARG A 19 -0.51 -22.60 8.86
CA ARG A 19 -0.45 -24.07 8.75
C ARG A 19 -0.08 -24.55 7.34
N SER A 20 -0.23 -23.66 6.35
CA SER A 20 0.07 -23.91 4.94
C SER A 20 0.17 -22.60 4.17
N VAL A 21 0.71 -22.65 2.95
CA VAL A 21 0.68 -21.51 2.02
C VAL A 21 -0.75 -21.06 1.72
N ALA A 22 -1.70 -21.99 1.58
CA ALA A 22 -3.10 -21.66 1.32
C ALA A 22 -3.74 -20.89 2.50
N ASP A 23 -3.43 -21.29 3.74
CA ASP A 23 -3.87 -20.59 4.96
C ASP A 23 -3.28 -19.17 5.03
N ALA A 24 -1.99 -19.00 4.72
CA ALA A 24 -1.37 -17.68 4.64
C ALA A 24 -2.01 -16.79 3.56
N LEU A 25 -2.26 -17.33 2.37
CA LEU A 25 -2.88 -16.59 1.26
C LEU A 25 -4.33 -16.21 1.56
N LEU A 26 -5.10 -17.05 2.27
CA LEU A 26 -6.46 -16.72 2.71
C LEU A 26 -6.47 -15.51 3.64
N ARG A 27 -5.54 -15.44 4.60
CA ARG A 27 -5.43 -14.28 5.50
C ARG A 27 -5.07 -13.00 4.75
N VAL A 28 -4.15 -13.09 3.79
CA VAL A 28 -3.81 -11.96 2.92
C VAL A 28 -5.02 -11.54 2.07
N ALA A 29 -5.83 -12.49 1.61
CA ALA A 29 -7.05 -12.20 0.87
C ALA A 29 -8.09 -11.45 1.73
N GLU A 30 -8.30 -11.86 2.98
CA GLU A 30 -9.21 -11.18 3.93
C GLU A 30 -8.78 -9.72 4.17
N ILE A 31 -7.48 -9.49 4.42
CA ILE A 31 -6.92 -8.14 4.57
C ILE A 31 -7.16 -7.31 3.31
N ARG A 32 -6.86 -7.90 2.15
CA ARG A 32 -7.05 -7.23 0.85
C ARG A 32 -8.51 -6.86 0.65
N GLU A 33 -9.44 -7.76 0.93
CA GLU A 33 -10.88 -7.52 0.75
C GLU A 33 -11.36 -6.36 1.61
N GLN A 34 -10.98 -6.33 2.89
CA GLN A 34 -11.32 -5.23 3.78
C GLN A 34 -10.73 -3.91 3.30
N PHE A 35 -9.43 -3.88 3.00
CA PHE A 35 -8.75 -2.71 2.45
C PHE A 35 -9.42 -2.20 1.17
N CYS A 36 -9.77 -3.11 0.26
CA CYS A 36 -10.44 -2.79 -0.99
C CYS A 36 -11.79 -2.11 -0.79
N LEU A 37 -12.59 -2.61 0.16
CA LEU A 37 -13.91 -2.05 0.47
C LEU A 37 -13.78 -0.62 1.02
N GLU A 38 -12.92 -0.45 2.02
CA GLU A 38 -12.66 0.84 2.66
C GLU A 38 -12.07 1.85 1.67
N TYR A 39 -11.05 1.45 0.91
CA TYR A 39 -10.39 2.33 -0.04
C TYR A 39 -11.36 2.85 -1.12
N ARG A 40 -12.21 1.97 -1.67
CA ARG A 40 -13.21 2.37 -2.68
C ARG A 40 -14.24 3.31 -2.10
N SER A 41 -14.77 3.01 -0.90
CA SER A 41 -15.73 3.86 -0.21
C SER A 41 -15.16 5.25 0.02
N THR A 42 -13.91 5.36 0.48
CA THR A 42 -13.31 6.66 0.72
C THR A 42 -12.95 7.39 -0.58
N LEU A 43 -12.48 6.68 -1.61
CA LEU A 43 -12.24 7.29 -2.91
C LEU A 43 -13.54 7.85 -3.51
N ASP A 44 -14.67 7.15 -3.37
CA ASP A 44 -15.98 7.66 -3.80
C ASP A 44 -16.36 8.94 -3.06
N ALA A 45 -16.13 8.99 -1.74
CA ALA A 45 -16.38 10.19 -0.94
C ALA A 45 -15.49 11.37 -1.35
N VAL A 46 -14.21 11.13 -1.65
CA VAL A 46 -13.28 12.16 -2.13
C VAL A 46 -13.71 12.67 -3.52
N LEU A 47 -14.05 11.79 -4.44
CA LEU A 47 -14.48 12.17 -5.79
C LEU A 47 -15.81 12.92 -5.80
N ALA A 48 -16.69 12.69 -4.82
CA ALA A 48 -17.92 13.44 -4.65
C ALA A 48 -17.68 14.95 -4.42
N VAL A 49 -16.49 15.35 -3.97
CA VAL A 49 -16.06 16.76 -3.82
C VAL A 49 -15.81 17.43 -5.18
N LYS A 50 -15.67 16.66 -6.27
CA LYS A 50 -15.51 17.14 -7.66
C LYS A 50 -14.28 18.04 -7.89
N LEU A 51 -13.23 17.85 -7.09
CA LEU A 51 -11.93 18.47 -7.33
C LEU A 51 -11.02 17.55 -8.15
N PRO A 52 -10.07 18.10 -8.93
CA PRO A 52 -9.02 17.30 -9.57
C PRO A 52 -8.35 16.41 -8.53
N THR A 53 -8.43 15.10 -8.73
CA THR A 53 -7.97 14.09 -7.78
C THR A 53 -6.99 13.17 -8.50
N ALA A 54 -5.90 12.83 -7.83
CA ALA A 54 -5.00 11.75 -8.18
C ALA A 54 -4.85 10.84 -6.97
N VAL A 55 -4.53 9.56 -7.20
CA VAL A 55 -4.22 8.63 -6.11
C VAL A 55 -2.78 8.16 -6.21
N CYS A 56 -2.19 7.89 -5.05
CA CYS A 56 -0.85 7.34 -4.96
C CYS A 56 -0.91 5.84 -4.63
N THR A 57 -0.03 5.04 -5.23
CA THR A 57 0.28 3.70 -4.70
C THR A 57 1.01 3.82 -3.37
N ILE A 58 1.10 2.72 -2.63
CA ILE A 58 1.97 2.58 -1.46
C ILE A 58 3.37 2.25 -1.98
N TYR A 59 4.39 3.00 -1.56
CA TYR A 59 5.79 2.71 -1.87
C TYR A 59 6.28 1.45 -1.16
N ASP A 60 7.41 0.92 -1.62
CA ASP A 60 8.05 -0.24 -0.99
C ASP A 60 8.77 0.16 0.30
N VAL A 61 8.61 -0.63 1.36
CA VAL A 61 9.31 -0.40 2.63
C VAL A 61 10.82 -0.66 2.52
N ARG A 62 11.58 -0.02 3.41
CA ARG A 62 13.05 -0.11 3.53
C ARG A 62 13.48 -0.82 4.82
N TYR A 63 12.82 -1.93 5.17
CA TYR A 63 13.28 -2.76 6.30
C TYR A 63 14.72 -3.25 6.07
N ALA A 64 15.52 -3.17 7.14
CA ALA A 64 16.92 -3.60 7.11
C ALA A 64 17.05 -5.13 6.96
N ASN A 65 16.10 -5.89 7.52
CA ASN A 65 16.01 -7.33 7.32
C ASN A 65 15.50 -7.62 5.89
N PRO A 66 16.29 -8.29 5.03
CA PRO A 66 15.88 -8.56 3.65
C PRO A 66 14.65 -9.47 3.53
N GLU A 67 14.42 -10.39 4.47
CA GLU A 67 13.26 -11.28 4.44
C GLU A 67 11.99 -10.53 4.80
N GLU A 68 11.99 -9.77 5.90
CA GLU A 68 10.88 -8.90 6.30
C GLU A 68 10.54 -7.91 5.18
N ARG A 69 11.55 -7.31 4.54
CA ARG A 69 11.37 -6.41 3.39
C ARG A 69 10.65 -7.11 2.24
N ARG A 70 11.10 -8.31 1.86
CA ARG A 70 10.48 -9.10 0.78
C ARG A 70 9.03 -9.48 1.10
N ILE A 71 8.76 -9.88 2.33
CA ILE A 71 7.42 -10.24 2.79
C ILE A 71 6.50 -9.01 2.72
N ALA A 72 6.95 -7.88 3.28
CA ALA A 72 6.17 -6.64 3.30
C ALA A 72 5.89 -6.10 1.89
N VAL A 73 6.90 -6.03 1.02
CA VAL A 73 6.70 -5.60 -0.39
C VAL A 73 5.73 -6.52 -1.13
N THR A 74 5.79 -7.83 -0.89
CA THR A 74 4.84 -8.79 -1.47
C THR A 74 3.42 -8.50 -1.00
N ALA A 75 3.21 -8.29 0.30
CA ALA A 75 1.89 -7.95 0.83
C ALA A 75 1.38 -6.59 0.31
N LEU A 76 2.23 -5.58 0.25
CA LEU A 76 1.90 -4.26 -0.29
C LEU A 76 1.50 -4.32 -1.77
N SER A 77 2.10 -5.21 -2.56
CA SER A 77 1.71 -5.41 -3.96
C SER A 77 0.23 -5.82 -4.11
N VAL A 78 -0.27 -6.61 -3.17
CA VAL A 78 -1.66 -7.08 -3.13
C VAL A 78 -2.64 -5.93 -2.83
N LEU A 79 -2.25 -5.00 -1.95
CA LEU A 79 -3.03 -3.81 -1.64
C LEU A 79 -2.98 -2.80 -2.80
N ASN A 80 -1.81 -2.62 -3.41
CA ASN A 80 -1.61 -1.76 -4.57
C ASN A 80 -2.41 -2.20 -5.80
N ASP A 81 -2.64 -3.51 -6.01
CA ASP A 81 -3.61 -3.99 -7.01
C ASP A 81 -5.01 -3.38 -6.76
N CYS A 82 -5.41 -3.22 -5.49
CA CYS A 82 -6.70 -2.65 -5.19
C CYS A 82 -6.77 -1.13 -5.46
N ILE A 83 -5.71 -0.40 -5.10
CA ILE A 83 -5.58 1.04 -5.41
C ILE A 83 -5.66 1.26 -6.92
N THR A 84 -4.82 0.56 -7.68
CA THR A 84 -4.73 0.73 -9.14
C THR A 84 -6.02 0.36 -9.86
N ARG A 85 -6.69 -0.73 -9.45
CA ARG A 85 -8.02 -1.08 -9.98
C ARG A 85 -9.11 -0.08 -9.60
N ALA A 86 -9.11 0.43 -8.37
CA ALA A 86 -10.08 1.42 -7.93
C ALA A 86 -9.94 2.72 -8.73
N ALA A 87 -8.70 3.15 -8.97
CA ALA A 87 -8.37 4.31 -9.79
C ALA A 87 -8.81 4.12 -11.24
N ALA A 88 -8.44 3.00 -11.86
CA ALA A 88 -8.80 2.69 -13.24
C ALA A 88 -10.32 2.64 -13.44
N GLY A 89 -11.06 2.02 -12.51
CA GLY A 89 -12.52 1.95 -12.55
C GLY A 89 -13.23 3.30 -12.40
N ARG A 90 -12.53 4.35 -11.94
CA ARG A 90 -13.06 5.71 -11.75
C ARG A 90 -12.43 6.74 -12.69
N GLY A 91 -11.50 6.32 -13.56
CA GLY A 91 -10.77 7.22 -14.45
C GLY A 91 -9.86 8.22 -13.71
N VAL A 92 -9.35 7.85 -12.54
CA VAL A 92 -8.49 8.71 -11.71
C VAL A 92 -7.02 8.42 -12.03
N PRO A 93 -6.18 9.45 -12.26
CA PRO A 93 -4.75 9.25 -12.48
C PRO A 93 -4.06 8.63 -11.26
N VAL A 94 -3.07 7.78 -11.52
CA VAL A 94 -2.26 7.12 -10.50
C VAL A 94 -0.84 7.68 -10.53
N ILE A 95 -0.35 8.07 -9.37
CA ILE A 95 1.05 8.40 -9.11
C ILE A 95 1.68 7.15 -8.48
N ASP A 96 2.57 6.47 -9.20
CA ASP A 96 3.17 5.24 -8.69
C ASP A 96 4.41 5.54 -7.83
N LEU A 97 4.21 5.63 -6.51
CA LEU A 97 5.27 5.91 -5.56
C LEU A 97 6.35 4.82 -5.51
N ARG A 98 6.08 3.62 -6.02
CA ARG A 98 7.10 2.56 -6.14
C ARG A 98 8.17 2.88 -7.18
N ILE A 99 7.83 3.74 -8.14
CA ILE A 99 8.74 4.20 -9.19
C ILE A 99 9.36 5.55 -8.80
N ILE A 100 8.61 6.40 -8.10
CA ILE A 100 9.07 7.73 -7.71
C ILE A 100 10.01 7.67 -6.50
N CYS A 101 9.68 6.87 -5.49
CA CYS A 101 10.43 6.69 -4.24
C CYS A 101 11.20 5.36 -4.26
N ASP A 102 12.11 5.19 -5.23
CA ASP A 102 12.85 3.95 -5.46
C ASP A 102 14.27 3.95 -4.86
N GLU A 103 14.74 5.06 -4.29
CA GLU A 103 16.06 5.18 -3.66
C GLU A 103 15.98 5.05 -2.14
N ASP A 104 17.06 4.57 -1.50
CA ASP A 104 17.11 4.51 -0.03
C ASP A 104 17.09 5.91 0.62
N ALA A 105 17.63 6.92 -0.07
CA ALA A 105 17.64 8.32 0.39
C ALA A 105 16.23 8.96 0.41
N ASP A 106 15.25 8.38 -0.26
CA ASP A 106 13.85 8.83 -0.25
C ASP A 106 13.14 8.52 1.08
N PHE A 107 13.80 7.82 1.99
CA PHE A 107 13.23 7.33 3.25
C PHE A 107 14.03 7.83 4.45
N ALA A 108 13.33 8.38 5.45
CA ALA A 108 13.93 8.77 6.73
C ALA A 108 14.15 7.55 7.63
N ASN A 109 13.29 6.53 7.48
CA ASN A 109 13.37 5.26 8.17
C ASN A 109 12.69 4.17 7.32
N ALA A 110 12.48 2.98 7.87
CA ALA A 110 11.99 1.85 7.09
C ALA A 110 10.61 2.05 6.44
N ILE A 111 9.79 2.99 6.93
CA ILE A 111 8.41 3.18 6.51
C ILE A 111 8.03 4.63 6.20
N GLU A 112 8.79 5.63 6.67
CA GLU A 112 8.47 7.04 6.46
C GLU A 112 9.36 7.69 5.39
N PRO A 113 8.79 8.55 4.53
CA PRO A 113 9.58 9.28 3.54
C PRO A 113 10.52 10.29 4.22
N SER A 114 11.68 10.53 3.60
CA SER A 114 12.58 11.62 3.96
C SER A 114 12.09 12.97 3.42
N GLU A 115 12.79 14.06 3.74
CA GLU A 115 12.56 15.36 3.09
C GLU A 115 12.73 15.25 1.56
N GLN A 116 13.76 14.52 1.10
CA GLN A 116 13.97 14.25 -0.32
C GLN A 116 12.78 13.49 -0.91
N GLY A 117 12.38 12.37 -0.29
CA GLY A 117 11.27 11.55 -0.79
C GLY A 117 9.93 12.28 -0.77
N GLY A 118 9.69 13.13 0.23
CA GLY A 118 8.48 13.95 0.34
C GLY A 118 8.45 15.13 -0.63
N GLY A 119 9.59 15.51 -1.21
CA GLY A 119 9.69 16.56 -2.23
C GLY A 119 9.52 16.08 -3.67
N LYS A 120 9.40 14.76 -3.89
CA LYS A 120 9.16 14.15 -5.20
C LYS A 120 7.67 14.12 -5.58
#